data_AF-A0A319EBN1-F1
#
_entry.id   AF-A0A319EBN1-F1
#
_cell.length_a   1.000
_cell.length_b   1.000
_cell.length_c   1.000
_cell.angle_alpha   90.00
_cell.angle_beta   90.00
_cell.angle_gamma   90.00
#
_symmetry.space_group_name_H-M   'P 1'
#
loop_
_entity.id
_entity.type
_entity.pdbx_description
1 polymer ?
#
loop_
_entity_poly.entity_id
_entity_poly.type
_entity_poly.pdbx_seq_one_letter_code
_entity_poly.pdbx_strand_id
1 'polypeptide(L)'
;MLPPTSFPQARSVKDLYASGGKGSLRYVFLHGNHARPSQPTDACIEGKVRLFNRRGEIVFDDDPARNSSHYRFAEGRCVSVNDQPEAYIPARMLVQTLLKNIQVPGLIVAEVPKDEGEVQPGQDDSFLYVAILVTGSSGVDSIPPQDGNYLDTMMRCLVPRFVVAISQRSDDYLPGDAKNLCHEIADSIMKVTEDSSDLLAFLDLYEKRYIHKPSTSPEAVLESCLLHIMKMPFELSSSIRYRLICY
;
A
#
# COMPACT_ATOMS: atom_id res chain seq x y z
N MET A 1 27.04 -28.48 -15.50
CA MET A 1 27.11 -27.11 -14.95
C MET A 1 26.32 -26.22 -15.88
N LEU A 2 25.15 -25.74 -15.45
CA LEU A 2 24.37 -24.73 -16.19
C LEU A 2 25.02 -23.36 -15.94
N PRO A 3 25.10 -22.47 -16.95
CA PRO A 3 25.69 -21.16 -16.76
C PRO A 3 24.83 -20.32 -15.80
N PRO A 4 25.43 -19.40 -15.03
CA PRO A 4 24.67 -18.47 -14.23
C PRO A 4 23.83 -17.61 -15.16
N THR A 5 22.50 -17.63 -14.97
CA THR A 5 21.57 -16.71 -15.63
C THR A 5 22.06 -15.28 -15.39
N SER A 6 22.49 -14.63 -16.48
CA SER A 6 22.93 -13.24 -16.46
C SER A 6 21.79 -12.36 -15.98
N PHE A 7 21.97 -11.76 -14.81
CA PHE A 7 21.07 -10.74 -14.29
C PHE A 7 21.01 -9.56 -15.27
N PRO A 8 19.82 -9.00 -15.57
CA PRO A 8 19.72 -7.81 -16.41
C PRO A 8 20.47 -6.67 -15.71
N GLN A 9 21.50 -6.14 -16.37
CA GLN A 9 22.21 -4.94 -15.92
C GLN A 9 21.24 -3.76 -15.89
N ALA A 10 21.14 -3.09 -14.74
CA ALA A 10 20.31 -1.91 -14.57
C ALA A 10 20.77 -0.81 -15.55
N ARG A 11 19.94 -0.51 -16.55
CA ARG A 11 20.08 0.70 -17.37
C ARG A 11 19.53 1.90 -16.58
N SER A 12 20.05 3.07 -16.92
CA SER A 12 19.82 4.42 -16.37
C SER A 12 18.54 4.68 -15.55
N VAL A 13 18.64 5.56 -14.54
CA VAL A 13 17.57 6.15 -13.70
C VAL A 13 16.35 6.67 -14.50
N LYS A 14 16.51 6.92 -15.82
CA LYS A 14 15.41 7.28 -16.73
C LYS A 14 14.29 6.23 -16.81
N ASP A 15 14.56 4.98 -16.46
CA ASP A 15 13.55 3.90 -16.50
C ASP A 15 12.58 3.91 -15.29
N LEU A 16 12.88 4.67 -14.22
CA LEU A 16 12.04 4.72 -13.01
C LEU A 16 10.67 5.40 -13.22
N TYR A 17 10.51 6.12 -14.33
CA TYR A 17 9.36 6.95 -14.66
C TYR A 17 9.02 6.89 -16.16
N ALA A 18 9.27 5.74 -16.79
CA ALA A 18 9.23 5.59 -18.25
C ALA A 18 7.83 5.87 -18.85
N SER A 19 6.78 5.78 -18.03
CA SER A 19 5.39 6.06 -18.42
C SER A 19 5.04 7.55 -18.57
N GLY A 20 5.89 8.47 -18.11
CA GLY A 20 5.65 9.91 -18.25
C GLY A 20 4.37 10.44 -17.58
N GLY A 21 3.83 9.73 -16.58
CA GLY A 21 2.74 10.25 -15.73
C GLY A 21 1.42 9.47 -15.78
N LYS A 22 1.14 8.66 -16.83
CA LYS A 22 -0.12 7.92 -16.94
C LYS A 22 0.03 6.43 -16.66
N GLY A 23 -0.79 5.91 -15.73
CA GLY A 23 -1.04 4.46 -15.57
C GLY A 23 0.15 3.60 -15.13
N SER A 24 1.29 4.19 -14.73
CA SER A 24 2.35 3.44 -14.09
C SER A 24 1.96 3.18 -12.64
N LEU A 25 1.54 1.96 -12.37
CA LEU A 25 1.36 1.33 -11.06
C LEU A 25 2.20 2.04 -9.98
N ARG A 26 1.55 2.92 -9.20
CA ARG A 26 2.25 3.75 -8.20
C ARG A 26 2.22 3.08 -6.86
N TYR A 27 3.40 2.72 -6.38
CA TYR A 27 3.58 2.10 -5.10
C TYR A 27 3.72 3.18 -4.01
N VAL A 28 2.81 3.17 -3.04
CA VAL A 28 2.80 4.09 -1.91
C VAL A 28 2.97 3.30 -0.62
N PHE A 29 4.06 3.60 0.10
CA PHE A 29 4.40 2.90 1.32
C PHE A 29 3.91 3.70 2.53
N LEU A 30 2.87 3.21 3.20
CA LEU A 30 2.21 3.96 4.27
C LEU A 30 2.91 3.78 5.62
N HIS A 31 3.39 2.57 5.91
CA HIS A 31 4.08 2.23 7.16
C HIS A 31 4.88 0.93 7.05
N GLY A 32 5.96 0.83 7.83
CA GLY A 32 6.87 -0.33 7.92
C GLY A 32 8.31 0.03 7.50
N ASN A 33 9.10 -0.96 7.07
CA ASN A 33 10.42 -0.73 6.46
C ASN A 33 10.64 -1.72 5.29
N HIS A 34 11.62 -1.45 4.43
CA HIS A 34 11.96 -2.20 3.21
C HIS A 34 13.04 -3.27 3.40
N ALA A 35 13.57 -3.44 4.61
CA ALA A 35 14.63 -4.43 4.83
C ALA A 35 14.10 -5.81 4.50
N ARG A 36 14.80 -6.48 3.58
CA ARG A 36 14.45 -7.78 3.03
C ARG A 36 14.28 -8.79 4.17
N PRO A 37 13.05 -9.21 4.52
CA PRO A 37 12.94 -10.35 5.39
C PRO A 37 13.40 -11.57 4.58
N SER A 38 14.29 -12.38 5.14
CA SER A 38 14.59 -13.70 4.60
C SER A 38 13.37 -14.59 4.85
N GLN A 39 12.28 -14.37 4.13
CA GLN A 39 11.08 -15.16 4.35
C GLN A 39 11.28 -16.56 3.75
N PRO A 40 10.94 -17.61 4.51
CA PRO A 40 10.96 -18.98 4.00
C PRO A 40 10.03 -19.12 2.79
N THR A 41 10.38 -20.04 1.90
CA THR A 41 9.58 -20.37 0.71
C THR A 41 8.14 -20.77 1.08
N ASP A 42 8.00 -21.35 2.27
CA ASP A 42 6.72 -21.69 2.89
C ASP A 42 6.50 -20.77 4.09
N ALA A 43 5.40 -20.01 4.07
CA ALA A 43 5.11 -19.02 5.09
C ALA A 43 3.59 -18.88 5.29
N CYS A 44 3.19 -18.47 6.49
CA CYS A 44 1.82 -18.02 6.75
C CYS A 44 1.86 -16.53 7.06
N ILE A 45 1.21 -15.72 6.24
CA ILE A 45 1.15 -14.27 6.41
C ILE A 45 -0.23 -13.91 6.95
N GLU A 46 -0.26 -13.14 8.03
CA GLU A 46 -1.48 -12.53 8.56
C GLU A 46 -1.59 -11.13 7.97
N GLY A 47 -2.67 -10.86 7.25
CA GLY A 47 -2.85 -9.57 6.59
C GLY A 47 -4.27 -9.32 6.13
N LYS A 48 -4.51 -8.15 5.55
CA LYS A 48 -5.80 -7.73 5.03
C LYS A 48 -5.62 -7.06 3.67
N VAL A 49 -6.41 -7.49 2.69
CA VAL A 49 -6.37 -6.95 1.33
C VAL A 49 -7.71 -6.30 1.00
N ARG A 50 -7.66 -5.02 0.62
CA ARG A 50 -8.84 -4.25 0.20
C ARG A 50 -8.60 -3.63 -1.17
N LEU A 51 -9.65 -3.57 -1.98
CA LEU A 51 -9.66 -2.73 -3.18
C LEU A 51 -10.59 -1.54 -2.97
N PHE A 52 -10.12 -0.38 -3.39
CA PHE A 52 -10.87 0.87 -3.41
C PHE A 52 -11.05 1.34 -4.85
N ASN A 53 -12.21 1.91 -5.14
CA ASN A 53 -12.42 2.68 -6.37
C ASN A 53 -11.91 4.12 -6.22
N ARG A 54 -12.01 4.96 -7.25
CA ARG A 54 -11.53 6.36 -7.19
C ARG A 54 -12.29 7.23 -6.20
N ARG A 55 -13.47 6.78 -5.74
CA ARG A 55 -14.28 7.43 -4.71
C ARG A 55 -13.92 6.98 -3.30
N GLY A 56 -12.89 6.14 -3.14
CA GLY A 56 -12.50 5.59 -1.84
C GLY A 56 -13.49 4.58 -1.28
N GLU A 57 -14.43 4.08 -2.10
CA GLU A 57 -15.38 3.05 -1.70
C GLU A 57 -14.72 1.67 -1.83
N ILE A 58 -14.98 0.80 -0.85
CA ILE A 58 -14.46 -0.57 -0.87
C ILE A 58 -15.24 -1.38 -1.91
N VAL A 59 -14.54 -1.89 -2.91
CA VAL A 59 -15.11 -2.77 -3.96
C VAL A 59 -14.74 -4.24 -3.77
N PHE A 60 -13.75 -4.50 -2.91
CA PHE A 60 -13.38 -5.83 -2.45
C PHE A 60 -12.81 -5.74 -1.03
N ASP A 61 -13.25 -6.63 -0.14
CA ASP A 61 -12.68 -6.87 1.20
C ASP A 61 -12.58 -8.40 1.35
N ASP A 62 -11.38 -8.89 1.66
CA ASP A 62 -11.07 -10.33 1.67
C ASP A 62 -11.93 -11.13 2.66
N ASP A 63 -12.17 -10.57 3.85
CA ASP A 63 -13.19 -11.01 4.80
C ASP A 63 -13.66 -9.80 5.64
N PRO A 64 -14.85 -9.22 5.36
CA PRO A 64 -15.37 -8.09 6.12
C PRO A 64 -15.56 -8.37 7.61
N ALA A 65 -15.76 -9.64 7.99
CA ALA A 65 -16.02 -10.03 9.38
C ALA A 65 -14.73 -10.26 10.19
N ARG A 66 -13.57 -10.31 9.53
CA ARG A 66 -12.27 -10.53 10.18
C ARG A 66 -11.38 -9.30 10.11
N ASN A 67 -10.54 -9.15 11.13
CA ASN A 67 -9.51 -8.12 11.15
C ASN A 67 -8.32 -8.47 10.25
N SER A 68 -8.08 -9.77 10.02
CA SER A 68 -7.04 -10.27 9.13
C SER A 68 -7.42 -11.66 8.58
N SER A 69 -6.90 -11.94 7.39
CA SER A 69 -6.90 -13.24 6.75
C SER A 69 -5.53 -13.90 6.86
N HIS A 70 -5.51 -15.23 6.81
CA HIS A 70 -4.29 -16.03 6.80
C HIS A 70 -3.96 -16.49 5.37
N TYR A 71 -2.92 -15.91 4.79
CA TYR A 71 -2.41 -16.24 3.47
C TYR A 71 -1.30 -17.28 3.62
N ARG A 72 -1.57 -18.53 3.23
CA ARG A 72 -0.59 -19.61 3.26
C ARG A 72 0.16 -19.67 1.94
N PHE A 73 1.49 -19.65 2.01
CA PHE A 73 2.40 -19.78 0.90
C PHE A 73 3.10 -21.13 0.95
N ALA A 74 3.20 -21.78 -0.20
CA ALA A 74 4.05 -22.95 -0.40
C ALA A 74 4.77 -22.81 -1.75
N GLU A 75 6.04 -23.17 -1.81
CA GLU A 75 6.88 -22.99 -3.02
C GLU A 75 6.83 -21.55 -3.56
N GLY A 76 6.63 -20.60 -2.64
CA GLY A 76 6.56 -19.18 -2.92
C GLY A 76 5.27 -18.68 -3.59
N ARG A 77 4.23 -19.50 -3.73
CA ARG A 77 2.89 -19.11 -4.23
C ARG A 77 1.86 -19.21 -3.12
N CYS A 78 0.85 -18.34 -3.13
CA CYS A 78 -0.25 -18.46 -2.19
C CYS A 78 -1.15 -19.64 -2.60
N VAL A 79 -1.22 -20.65 -1.72
CA VAL A 79 -1.97 -21.90 -1.95
C VAL A 79 -3.36 -21.88 -1.31
N SER A 80 -3.55 -21.09 -0.25
CA SER A 80 -4.85 -20.95 0.41
C SER A 80 -4.95 -19.63 1.17
N VAL A 81 -6.17 -19.09 1.26
CA VAL A 81 -6.51 -17.95 2.13
C VAL A 81 -7.57 -18.41 3.12
N ASN A 82 -7.33 -18.25 4.42
CA ASN A 82 -8.24 -18.74 5.48
C ASN A 82 -8.60 -20.23 5.31
N ASP A 83 -7.60 -21.06 4.96
CA ASP A 83 -7.73 -22.48 4.64
C ASP A 83 -8.63 -22.82 3.44
N GLN A 84 -9.09 -21.80 2.69
CA GLN A 84 -9.79 -22.00 1.42
C GLN A 84 -8.77 -22.07 0.27
N PRO A 85 -8.68 -23.21 -0.42
CA PRO A 85 -7.85 -23.31 -1.63
C PRO A 85 -8.44 -22.45 -2.74
N GLU A 86 -7.58 -21.94 -3.62
CA GLU A 86 -7.97 -21.16 -4.81
C GLU A 86 -8.82 -19.90 -4.52
N ALA A 87 -8.79 -19.39 -3.28
CA ALA A 87 -9.45 -18.14 -2.92
C ALA A 87 -9.06 -17.01 -3.87
N TYR A 88 -10.04 -16.19 -4.26
CA TYR A 88 -9.84 -15.05 -5.13
C TYR A 88 -8.93 -14.01 -4.45
N ILE A 89 -7.93 -13.53 -5.17
CA ILE A 89 -7.01 -12.49 -4.73
C ILE A 89 -6.93 -11.47 -5.86
N PRO A 90 -7.35 -10.20 -5.65
CA PRO A 90 -7.29 -9.18 -6.69
C PRO A 90 -5.83 -8.89 -7.07
N ALA A 91 -5.56 -8.62 -8.36
CA ALA A 91 -4.20 -8.41 -8.85
C ALA A 91 -3.23 -9.47 -8.30
N ARG A 92 -3.61 -10.75 -8.43
CA ARG A 92 -3.03 -11.89 -7.69
C ARG A 92 -1.52 -11.87 -7.63
N MET A 93 -0.86 -11.68 -8.78
CA MET A 93 0.61 -11.66 -8.82
C MET A 93 1.17 -10.54 -7.94
N LEU A 94 0.69 -9.31 -8.12
CA LEU A 94 1.12 -8.16 -7.33
C LEU A 94 0.88 -8.38 -5.83
N VAL A 95 -0.33 -8.76 -5.45
CA VAL A 95 -0.69 -8.92 -4.04
C VAL A 95 0.12 -10.03 -3.38
N GLN A 96 0.29 -11.17 -4.05
CA GLN A 96 1.13 -12.26 -3.53
C GLN A 96 2.59 -11.82 -3.37
N THR A 97 3.13 -11.13 -4.38
CA THR A 97 4.49 -10.60 -4.30
C THR A 97 4.63 -9.63 -3.14
N LEU A 98 3.69 -8.71 -2.95
CA LEU A 98 3.73 -7.74 -1.86
C LEU A 98 3.58 -8.41 -0.50
N LEU A 99 2.58 -9.26 -0.28
CA LEU A 99 2.36 -9.96 1.00
C LEU A 99 3.62 -10.69 1.51
N LYS A 100 4.42 -11.28 0.61
CA LYS A 100 5.66 -11.98 0.97
C LYS A 100 6.87 -11.07 1.21
N ASN A 101 6.83 -9.83 0.73
CA ASN A 101 8.00 -8.96 0.75
C ASN A 101 7.85 -7.76 1.70
N ILE A 102 6.62 -7.48 2.13
CA ILE A 102 6.33 -6.45 3.10
C ILE A 102 6.83 -6.89 4.47
N GLN A 103 7.49 -5.98 5.19
CA GLN A 103 7.84 -6.23 6.57
C GLN A 103 6.62 -6.28 7.48
N VAL A 104 6.77 -7.02 8.58
CA VAL A 104 5.78 -7.07 9.62
C VAL A 104 6.15 -6.06 10.73
N PRO A 105 5.27 -5.10 11.08
CA PRO A 105 4.03 -4.77 10.38
C PRO A 105 4.25 -3.83 9.18
N GLY A 106 3.31 -3.82 8.23
CA GLY A 106 3.39 -2.96 7.07
C GLY A 106 2.04 -2.67 6.42
N LEU A 107 1.89 -1.47 5.86
CA LEU A 107 0.71 -1.07 5.09
C LEU A 107 1.16 -0.38 3.81
N ILE A 108 0.61 -0.82 2.68
CA ILE A 108 0.88 -0.27 1.34
C ILE A 108 -0.42 -0.02 0.62
N VAL A 109 -0.41 1.01 -0.22
CA VAL A 109 -1.42 1.23 -1.25
C VAL A 109 -0.73 1.23 -2.61
N ALA A 110 -1.31 0.53 -3.57
CA ALA A 110 -0.87 0.54 -4.95
C ALA A 110 -2.05 0.81 -5.89
N GLU A 111 -1.87 1.71 -6.83
CA GLU A 111 -2.80 1.89 -7.95
C GLU A 111 -2.60 0.73 -8.93
N VAL A 112 -3.66 0.04 -9.35
CA VAL A 112 -3.64 -1.10 -10.27
C VAL A 112 -4.60 -0.86 -11.44
N PRO A 113 -4.22 -1.23 -12.67
CA PRO A 113 -5.14 -1.27 -13.80
C PRO A 113 -6.35 -2.18 -13.50
N LYS A 114 -7.55 -1.77 -13.92
CA LYS A 114 -8.77 -2.53 -13.61
C LYS A 114 -8.77 -3.94 -14.20
N ASP A 115 -8.15 -4.14 -15.36
CA ASP A 115 -7.98 -5.45 -16.00
C ASP A 115 -7.10 -6.40 -15.16
N GLU A 116 -6.07 -5.88 -14.49
CA GLU A 116 -5.29 -6.66 -13.51
C GLU A 116 -6.04 -6.85 -12.18
N GLY A 117 -6.93 -5.93 -11.81
CA GLY A 117 -7.75 -6.01 -10.61
C GLY A 117 -8.79 -7.14 -10.61
N GLU A 118 -9.09 -7.74 -11.77
CA GLU A 118 -10.06 -8.83 -12.00
C GLU A 118 -11.47 -8.59 -11.40
N VAL A 119 -11.84 -7.31 -11.15
CA VAL A 119 -13.14 -6.93 -10.58
C VAL A 119 -14.24 -6.94 -11.66
N GLN A 120 -15.46 -7.34 -11.27
CA GLN A 120 -16.60 -7.50 -12.18
C GLN A 120 -16.87 -6.26 -13.06
N PRO A 121 -17.33 -6.46 -14.31
CA PRO A 121 -17.68 -5.37 -15.22
C PRO A 121 -18.87 -4.56 -14.68
N GLY A 122 -18.70 -3.23 -14.52
CA GLY A 122 -19.75 -2.33 -14.03
C GLY A 122 -19.27 -0.97 -13.51
N GLN A 123 -17.98 -0.82 -13.18
CA GLN A 123 -17.40 0.48 -12.78
C GLN A 123 -16.69 1.18 -13.94
N ASP A 124 -16.88 2.49 -14.09
CA ASP A 124 -16.23 3.31 -15.13
C ASP A 124 -14.75 3.63 -14.84
N ASP A 125 -14.24 3.21 -13.68
CA ASP A 125 -12.87 3.50 -13.28
C ASP A 125 -11.85 2.67 -14.09
N SER A 126 -10.89 3.35 -14.72
CA SER A 126 -9.79 2.70 -15.45
C SER A 126 -8.73 2.07 -14.51
N PHE A 127 -8.71 2.52 -13.25
CA PHE A 127 -7.75 2.09 -12.22
C PHE A 127 -8.46 1.88 -10.88
N LEU A 128 -7.95 0.95 -10.09
CA LEU A 128 -8.36 0.68 -8.71
C LEU A 128 -7.16 0.87 -7.78
N TYR A 129 -7.40 0.95 -6.47
CA TYR A 129 -6.34 1.05 -5.48
C TYR A 129 -6.38 -0.16 -4.55
N VAL A 130 -5.35 -1.00 -4.60
CA VAL A 130 -5.18 -2.13 -3.68
C VAL A 130 -4.44 -1.65 -2.44
N ALA A 131 -5.04 -1.85 -1.27
CA ALA A 131 -4.40 -1.66 0.01
C ALA A 131 -4.08 -3.01 0.64
N ILE A 132 -2.83 -3.18 1.07
CA ILE A 132 -2.32 -4.43 1.64
C ILE A 132 -1.75 -4.11 3.01
N LEU A 133 -2.43 -4.61 4.04
CA LEU A 133 -1.99 -4.58 5.43
C LEU A 133 -1.38 -5.94 5.78
N VAL A 134 -0.21 -5.94 6.40
CA VAL A 134 0.46 -7.12 6.93
C VAL A 134 0.72 -6.90 8.42
N THR A 135 0.18 -7.79 9.24
CA THR A 135 0.25 -7.71 10.71
C THR A 135 1.01 -8.87 11.34
N GLY A 136 1.26 -9.95 10.59
CA GLY A 136 1.93 -11.13 11.10
C GLY A 136 2.60 -11.95 9.99
N SER A 137 3.62 -12.72 10.36
CA SER A 137 4.24 -13.72 9.51
C SER A 137 4.76 -14.88 10.36
N SER A 138 4.67 -16.10 9.86
CA SER A 138 5.31 -17.26 10.47
C SER A 138 6.80 -17.00 10.67
N GLY A 139 7.30 -17.23 11.88
CA GLY A 139 8.70 -17.00 12.25
C GLY A 139 9.05 -15.55 12.60
N VAL A 140 8.06 -14.66 12.67
CA VAL A 140 8.22 -13.29 13.18
C VAL A 140 7.43 -13.14 14.48
N ASP A 141 7.97 -12.38 15.43
CA ASP A 141 7.28 -12.09 16.69
C ASP A 141 5.97 -11.32 16.44
N SER A 142 4.97 -11.55 17.29
CA SER A 142 3.71 -10.84 17.23
C SER A 142 3.91 -9.33 17.42
N ILE A 143 3.22 -8.54 16.61
CA ILE A 143 3.32 -7.09 16.69
C ILE A 143 2.66 -6.55 17.98
N PRO A 144 3.16 -5.43 18.53
CA PRO A 144 2.50 -4.78 19.65
C PRO A 144 1.04 -4.41 19.30
N PRO A 145 0.05 -4.58 20.20
CA PRO A 145 -1.35 -4.26 19.92
C PRO A 145 -1.58 -2.81 19.46
N GLN A 146 -0.79 -1.87 20.00
CA GLN A 146 -0.81 -0.46 19.62
C GLN A 146 -0.42 -0.22 18.15
N ASP A 147 0.47 -1.06 17.59
CA ASP A 147 0.91 -0.96 16.20
C ASP A 147 -0.16 -1.52 15.26
N GLY A 148 -0.78 -2.64 15.65
CA GLY A 148 -1.95 -3.19 14.95
C GLY A 148 -3.11 -2.19 14.91
N ASN A 149 -3.46 -1.58 16.05
CA ASN A 149 -4.53 -0.58 16.13
C ASN A 149 -4.22 0.67 15.29
N TYR A 150 -2.96 1.13 15.29
CA TYR A 150 -2.53 2.26 14.46
C TYR A 150 -2.72 1.97 12.97
N LEU A 151 -2.35 0.78 12.51
CA LEU A 151 -2.46 0.40 11.11
C LEU A 151 -3.89 0.16 10.66
N ASP A 152 -4.71 -0.47 11.50
CA ASP A 152 -6.14 -0.61 11.23
C ASP A 152 -6.82 0.76 11.12
N THR A 153 -6.49 1.69 12.04
CA THR A 153 -6.99 3.06 12.01
C THR A 153 -6.53 3.78 10.74
N MET A 154 -5.27 3.61 10.33
CA MET A 154 -4.76 4.18 9.07
C MET A 154 -5.50 3.61 7.85
N MET A 155 -5.69 2.28 7.80
CA MET A 155 -6.41 1.59 6.72
C MET A 155 -7.88 2.02 6.63
N ARG A 156 -8.54 2.29 7.77
CA ARG A 156 -9.95 2.66 7.83
C ARG A 156 -10.19 4.16 7.62
N CYS A 157 -9.34 5.01 8.21
CA CYS A 157 -9.58 6.45 8.25
C CYS A 157 -8.79 7.22 7.19
N LEU A 158 -7.49 6.92 7.02
CA LEU A 158 -6.62 7.67 6.11
C LEU A 158 -6.71 7.13 4.68
N VAL A 159 -6.60 5.82 4.48
CA VAL A 159 -6.49 5.22 3.13
C VAL A 159 -7.65 5.61 2.20
N PRO A 160 -8.94 5.56 2.59
CA PRO A 160 -10.03 5.95 1.70
C PRO A 160 -9.94 7.42 1.27
N ARG A 161 -9.61 8.32 2.21
CA ARG A 161 -9.45 9.76 1.95
C ARG A 161 -8.24 10.03 1.06
N PHE A 162 -7.14 9.33 1.31
CA PHE A 162 -5.95 9.38 0.47
C PHE A 162 -6.25 8.91 -0.94
N VAL A 163 -6.96 7.79 -1.12
CA VAL A 163 -7.37 7.26 -2.43
C VAL A 163 -8.22 8.28 -3.20
N VAL A 164 -9.22 8.88 -2.56
CA VAL A 164 -10.04 9.93 -3.19
C VAL A 164 -9.16 11.07 -3.71
N ALA A 165 -8.30 11.62 -2.85
CA ALA A 165 -7.48 12.77 -3.18
C ALA A 165 -6.40 12.45 -4.23
N ILE A 166 -5.67 11.34 -4.06
CA ILE A 166 -4.61 10.94 -5.01
C ILE A 166 -5.20 10.57 -6.37
N SER A 167 -6.39 9.97 -6.44
CA SER A 167 -6.98 9.57 -7.72
C SER A 167 -7.35 10.73 -8.63
N GLN A 168 -7.52 11.93 -8.07
CA GLN A 168 -7.78 13.15 -8.83
C GLN A 168 -6.49 13.77 -9.38
N ARG A 169 -5.35 13.43 -8.77
CA ARG A 169 -4.02 14.01 -9.05
C ARG A 169 -3.02 12.96 -9.53
N SER A 170 -3.46 11.72 -9.72
CA SER A 170 -2.57 10.63 -10.09
C SER A 170 -2.05 10.78 -11.51
N ASP A 171 -2.53 11.70 -12.34
CA ASP A 171 -1.86 11.98 -13.61
C ASP A 171 -0.72 13.01 -13.47
N ASP A 172 -0.77 13.86 -12.45
CA ASP A 172 0.09 15.05 -12.32
C ASP A 172 1.36 14.82 -11.47
N TYR A 173 1.45 13.67 -10.80
CA TYR A 173 2.56 13.42 -9.89
C TYR A 173 3.86 13.15 -10.64
N LEU A 174 4.78 14.11 -10.54
CA LEU A 174 6.14 13.98 -11.04
C LEU A 174 7.12 13.72 -9.90
N PRO A 175 8.13 12.87 -10.10
CA PRO A 175 9.21 12.72 -9.14
C PRO A 175 9.97 14.03 -8.93
N GLY A 176 10.11 14.40 -7.66
CA GLY A 176 10.72 15.67 -7.25
C GLY A 176 9.72 16.70 -6.71
N ASP A 177 8.42 16.50 -6.92
CA ASP A 177 7.36 17.44 -6.48
C ASP A 177 6.49 16.92 -5.32
N ALA A 178 7.01 15.93 -4.57
CA ALA A 178 6.27 15.29 -3.48
C ALA A 178 5.76 16.30 -2.43
N LYS A 179 6.48 17.40 -2.18
CA LYS A 179 6.07 18.39 -1.17
C LYS A 179 4.82 19.17 -1.60
N ASN A 180 4.77 19.68 -2.83
CA ASN A 180 3.61 20.44 -3.29
C ASN A 180 2.42 19.51 -3.45
N LEU A 181 2.62 18.30 -3.97
CA LEU A 181 1.54 17.32 -4.06
C LEU A 181 1.00 16.91 -2.67
N CYS A 182 1.86 16.72 -1.67
CA CYS A 182 1.40 16.45 -0.30
C CYS A 182 0.56 17.59 0.26
N HIS A 183 0.94 18.84 0.00
CA HIS A 183 0.16 20.02 0.41
C HIS A 183 -1.21 20.04 -0.28
N GLU A 184 -1.27 19.82 -1.60
CA GLU A 184 -2.53 19.77 -2.35
C GLU A 184 -3.44 18.63 -1.91
N ILE A 185 -2.88 17.45 -1.65
CA ILE A 185 -3.62 16.28 -1.14
C ILE A 185 -4.13 16.55 0.28
N ALA A 186 -3.30 17.13 1.15
CA ALA A 186 -3.72 17.48 2.51
C ALA A 186 -4.89 18.46 2.51
N ASP A 187 -4.78 19.54 1.73
CA ASP A 187 -5.83 20.54 1.55
C ASP A 187 -7.12 19.90 1.02
N SER A 188 -7.02 19.02 0.01
CA SER A 188 -8.17 18.27 -0.51
C SER A 188 -8.83 17.39 0.55
N ILE A 189 -8.05 16.66 1.35
CA ILE A 189 -8.58 15.78 2.40
C ILE A 189 -9.28 16.59 3.49
N MET A 190 -8.70 17.72 3.89
CA MET A 190 -9.24 18.59 4.96
C MET A 190 -10.52 19.31 4.55
N LYS A 191 -10.69 19.65 3.26
CA LYS A 191 -11.88 20.36 2.74
C LYS A 191 -13.12 19.49 2.59
N VAL A 192 -12.97 18.19 2.36
CA VAL A 192 -14.09 17.29 2.00
C VAL A 192 -14.82 16.72 3.22
N THR A 193 -14.24 16.82 4.42
CA THR A 193 -14.79 16.15 5.61
C THR A 193 -15.89 16.95 6.30
N GLU A 194 -17.16 16.63 5.98
CA GLU A 194 -18.30 16.96 6.85
C GLU A 194 -18.29 16.14 8.17
N ASP A 195 -17.50 15.06 8.23
CA ASP A 195 -17.28 14.25 9.44
C ASP A 195 -15.76 13.98 9.63
N SER A 196 -15.06 14.99 10.15
CA SER A 196 -13.60 15.00 10.33
C SER A 196 -13.14 14.33 11.64
N SER A 197 -14.06 13.87 12.48
CA SER A 197 -13.77 13.36 13.84
C SER A 197 -12.78 12.19 13.82
N ASP A 198 -13.01 11.19 12.97
CA ASP A 198 -12.14 10.02 12.80
C ASP A 198 -10.77 10.37 12.21
N LEU A 199 -10.71 11.37 11.30
CA LEU A 199 -9.45 11.83 10.73
C LEU A 199 -8.62 12.58 11.78
N LEU A 200 -9.23 13.47 12.55
CA LEU A 200 -8.56 14.20 13.63
C LEU A 200 -8.03 13.23 14.70
N ALA A 201 -8.82 12.22 15.08
CA ALA A 201 -8.36 11.19 16.01
C ALA A 201 -7.15 10.40 15.47
N PHE A 202 -7.13 10.10 14.17
CA PHE A 202 -5.95 9.50 13.53
C PHE A 202 -4.74 10.45 13.54
N LEU A 203 -4.93 11.73 13.25
CA LEU A 203 -3.84 12.72 13.24
C LEU A 203 -3.25 12.91 14.64
N ASP A 204 -4.06 12.92 15.69
CA ASP A 204 -3.60 12.94 17.08
C ASP A 204 -2.74 11.71 17.41
N LEU A 205 -3.15 10.53 16.94
CA LEU A 205 -2.40 9.29 17.10
C LEU A 205 -1.05 9.36 16.37
N TYR A 206 -1.05 9.90 15.15
CA TYR A 206 0.15 10.08 14.32
C TYR A 206 1.13 11.08 14.94
N GLU A 207 0.64 12.23 15.40
CA GLU A 207 1.43 13.30 16.01
C GLU A 207 2.16 12.79 17.26
N LYS A 208 1.44 12.08 18.14
CA LYS A 208 2.00 11.46 19.35
C LYS A 208 3.10 10.45 19.04
N ARG A 209 2.99 9.75 17.91
CA ARG A 209 3.90 8.68 17.52
C ARG A 209 5.16 9.18 16.80
N TYR A 210 5.07 10.23 15.97
CA TYR A 210 6.15 10.61 15.04
C TYR A 210 6.60 12.06 15.11
N ILE A 211 5.74 12.99 15.52
CA ILE A 211 6.05 14.43 15.45
C ILE A 211 6.54 14.94 16.81
N HIS A 212 5.94 14.46 17.90
CA HIS A 212 6.28 14.84 19.27
C HIS A 212 6.32 16.37 19.51
N LYS A 213 5.53 17.16 18.74
CA LYS A 213 5.41 18.62 18.86
C LYS A 213 3.93 19.04 18.96
N PRO A 214 3.41 19.27 20.18
CA PRO A 214 1.97 19.38 20.48
C PRO A 214 1.27 20.66 19.98
N SER A 215 1.91 21.48 19.16
CA SER A 215 1.38 22.75 18.65
C SER A 215 1.29 22.80 17.13
N THR A 216 1.26 21.64 16.48
CA THR A 216 1.18 21.52 15.02
C THR A 216 -0.29 21.51 14.60
N SER A 217 -0.67 22.29 13.58
CA SER A 217 -2.04 22.22 13.07
C SER A 217 -2.34 20.84 12.47
N PRO A 218 -3.58 20.32 12.52
CA PRO A 218 -3.92 19.03 11.94
C PRO A 218 -3.53 18.90 10.46
N GLU A 219 -3.67 19.99 9.70
CA GLU A 219 -3.21 20.07 8.31
C GLU A 219 -1.70 19.85 8.18
N ALA A 220 -0.88 20.49 9.02
CA ALA A 220 0.57 20.28 9.00
C ALA A 220 0.99 18.88 9.49
N VAL A 221 0.21 18.27 10.40
CA VAL A 221 0.38 16.86 10.79
C VAL A 221 0.08 15.95 9.59
N LEU A 222 -1.02 16.20 8.87
CA LEU A 222 -1.41 15.44 7.69
C LEU A 222 -0.39 15.59 6.56
N GLU A 223 0.07 16.79 6.25
CA GLU A 223 1.13 17.02 5.27
C GLU A 223 2.41 16.26 5.63
N SER A 224 2.81 16.30 6.91
CA SER A 224 3.98 15.55 7.39
C SER A 224 3.78 14.04 7.23
N CYS A 225 2.56 13.55 7.52
CA CYS A 225 2.17 12.17 7.30
C CYS A 225 2.29 11.78 5.83
N LEU A 226 1.67 12.55 4.93
CA LEU A 226 1.73 12.32 3.49
C LEU A 226 3.15 12.41 2.96
N LEU A 227 3.98 13.33 3.45
CA LEU A 227 5.40 13.40 3.13
C LEU A 227 6.14 12.13 3.57
N HIS A 228 5.83 11.52 4.71
CA HIS A 228 6.42 10.24 5.09
C HIS A 228 6.00 9.10 4.16
N ILE A 229 4.74 9.13 3.72
CA ILE A 229 4.12 8.10 2.90
C ILE A 229 4.57 8.17 1.42
N MET A 230 4.63 9.39 0.88
CA MET A 230 4.85 9.68 -0.54
C MET A 230 6.32 9.96 -0.88
N LYS A 231 7.26 9.84 0.07
CA LYS A 231 8.69 10.05 -0.21
C LYS A 231 9.30 9.03 -1.18
N MET A 232 8.59 7.93 -1.49
CA MET A 232 9.12 6.80 -2.26
C MET A 232 8.17 6.34 -3.39
N PRO A 233 7.82 7.23 -4.35
CA PRO A 233 6.88 6.89 -5.41
C PRO A 233 7.60 6.17 -6.54
N PHE A 234 7.74 4.86 -6.40
CA PHE A 234 8.36 4.06 -7.44
C PHE A 234 7.28 3.45 -8.32
N GLU A 235 7.47 3.50 -9.64
CA GLU A 235 6.73 2.63 -10.56
C GLU A 235 6.97 1.19 -10.12
N LEU A 236 5.91 0.37 -9.99
CA LEU A 236 6.04 -1.02 -9.51
C LEU A 236 7.07 -1.82 -10.31
N SER A 237 7.04 -1.72 -11.63
CA SER A 237 7.96 -2.44 -12.51
C SER A 237 9.41 -2.09 -12.16
N SER A 238 9.65 -0.83 -11.82
CA SER A 238 10.93 -0.32 -11.34
C SER A 238 11.22 -0.74 -9.90
N SER A 239 10.25 -0.71 -8.98
CA SER A 239 10.38 -1.26 -7.63
C SER A 239 10.81 -2.72 -7.64
N ILE A 240 10.24 -3.52 -8.53
CA ILE A 240 10.62 -4.92 -8.73
C ILE A 240 12.04 -5.01 -9.31
N ARG A 241 12.32 -4.25 -10.38
CA ARG A 241 13.63 -4.24 -11.07
C ARG A 241 14.79 -3.82 -10.17
N TYR A 242 14.58 -2.79 -9.35
CA TYR A 242 15.56 -2.29 -8.38
C TYR A 242 15.53 -3.04 -7.04
N ARG A 243 14.75 -4.14 -6.95
CA ARG A 243 14.64 -5.01 -5.78
C ARG A 243 14.16 -4.29 -4.51
N LEU A 244 13.40 -3.21 -4.67
CA LEU A 244 12.61 -2.58 -3.60
C LEU A 244 11.42 -3.47 -3.21
N ILE A 245 10.98 -4.31 -4.15
CA ILE A 245 10.04 -5.42 -4.01
C ILE A 245 10.71 -6.63 -4.69
N CYS A 246 10.84 -7.80 -4.05
CA CYS A 246 11.44 -8.96 -4.72
C CYS A 246 10.38 -9.82 -5.42
N TYR A 247 10.58 -10.18 -6.68
CA TYR A 247 9.78 -11.17 -7.41
C TYR A 247 10.31 -12.58 -7.18
#